data_AF-A0A226EPW5-F1
#
_entry.id   AF-A0A226EPW5-F1
#
_cell.length_a   1.000
_cell.length_b   1.000
_cell.length_c   1.000
_cell.angle_alpha   90.00
_cell.angle_beta   90.00
_cell.angle_gamma   90.00
#
_symmetry.space_group_name_H-M   'P 1'
#
loop_
_entity.id
_entity.type
_entity.pdbx_description
1 polymer ?
#
loop_
_entity_poly.entity_id
_entity_poly.type
_entity_poly.pdbx_seq_one_letter_code
_entity_poly.pdbx_strand_id
1 'polypeptide(L)'
;MKFKFAVDRGGTFTDIIARCPSGEIKVMKLLSVDESYPDAPREGIRRIIAQETGVDIKGPVDASAIEWIRMGTTVATNALLERKGERMALLITSGFRDLLHIGNQARPKIFDLSIAMLENLYEEVLEIDERVVTDRTDCQLSPELKESWKTGTTLNNEKVWIAKEIDLDSVRSSLIGLKNKGIKSIAILLLHSYSYPQHELKLRNLALSLGFSHVSLSSEVMPMIRAVPRGTTTSADAYLTPLIKEYLNGFSSGFTGLGQSQVLFMKSDGGLTPMEEFCGSRAILSGPAGGVVGYSKCCYDEYKVPVIGFDMGGTSTDVSRYDGHFEHTYESITAGVTIQTPQFTKVYNYKYINNYKSSTHSFNLSTSNDQHIRDYGSFLCQGFPTNHFKRTWKSIN
;
A
#
# COMPACT_ATOMS: atom_id res chain seq x y z
N MET A 1 24.81 13.09 18.60
CA MET A 1 24.13 11.92 17.96
C MET A 1 23.84 12.26 16.50
N LYS A 2 23.17 11.40 15.72
CA LYS A 2 22.64 11.75 14.39
C LYS A 2 21.14 12.09 14.47
N PHE A 3 20.59 12.76 13.46
CA PHE A 3 19.16 13.07 13.39
C PHE A 3 18.31 11.81 13.19
N LYS A 4 17.10 11.78 13.76
CA LYS A 4 16.10 10.71 13.57
C LYS A 4 14.77 11.34 13.20
N PHE A 5 14.16 10.96 12.08
CA PHE A 5 12.91 11.56 11.60
C PHE A 5 11.79 10.54 11.49
N ALA A 6 10.67 10.79 12.16
CA ALA A 6 9.38 10.17 11.87
C ALA A 6 8.52 11.16 11.07
N VAL A 7 7.98 10.73 9.95
CA VAL A 7 7.18 11.55 9.03
C VAL A 7 5.86 10.84 8.75
N ASP A 8 4.76 11.57 8.73
CA ASP A 8 3.50 11.10 8.15
C ASP A 8 3.03 12.07 7.07
N ARG A 9 2.95 11.58 5.82
CA ARG A 9 2.43 12.35 4.68
C ARG A 9 0.95 12.08 4.50
N GLY A 10 0.12 12.87 5.18
CA GLY A 10 -1.32 12.96 4.94
C GLY A 10 -1.65 13.62 3.59
N GLY A 11 -2.94 13.65 3.24
CA GLY A 11 -3.42 14.29 2.01
C GLY A 11 -3.30 15.82 2.04
N THR A 12 -3.61 16.44 3.18
CA THR A 12 -3.59 17.91 3.36
C THR A 12 -2.29 18.41 3.99
N PHE A 13 -1.81 17.73 5.02
CA PHE A 13 -0.62 18.12 5.79
C PHE A 13 0.37 16.97 5.90
N THR A 14 1.64 17.34 5.99
CA THR A 14 2.74 16.44 6.35
C THR A 14 3.21 16.80 7.75
N ASP A 15 3.13 15.85 8.66
CA ASP A 15 3.53 15.98 10.07
C ASP A 15 4.88 15.29 10.28
N ILE A 16 5.81 15.99 10.94
CA ILE A 16 7.21 15.56 11.08
C ILE A 16 7.62 15.71 12.55
N ILE A 17 8.20 14.64 13.11
CA ILE A 17 8.77 14.60 14.45
C ILE A 17 10.24 14.18 14.32
N ALA A 18 11.14 15.03 14.81
CA ALA A 18 12.58 14.85 14.67
C ALA A 18 13.27 14.84 16.03
N ARG A 19 14.17 13.88 16.29
CA ARG A 19 15.12 13.94 17.40
C ARG A 19 16.44 14.43 16.84
N CYS A 20 16.89 15.57 17.34
CA CYS A 20 18.10 16.21 16.89
C CYS A 20 19.36 15.62 17.57
N PRO A 21 20.57 15.85 17.00
CA PRO A 21 21.86 15.48 17.59
C PRO A 21 22.07 15.89 19.04
N SER A 22 21.48 17.03 19.45
CA SER A 22 21.44 17.58 20.82
C SER A 22 20.57 16.79 21.80
N GLY A 23 19.66 15.96 21.30
CA GLY A 23 18.60 15.30 22.07
C GLY A 23 17.26 16.06 22.08
N GLU A 24 17.21 17.31 21.58
CA GLU A 24 15.96 18.06 21.41
C GLU A 24 14.99 17.32 20.49
N ILE A 25 13.68 17.42 20.77
CA ILE A 25 12.63 17.01 19.82
C ILE A 25 12.08 18.25 19.15
N LYS A 26 12.13 18.29 17.82
CA LYS A 26 11.45 19.29 17.00
C LYS A 26 10.24 18.66 16.32
N VAL A 27 9.15 19.41 16.23
CA VAL A 27 7.92 19.02 15.53
C VAL A 27 7.62 20.07 14.47
N MET A 28 7.24 19.64 13.27
CA MET A 28 6.91 20.52 12.17
C MET A 28 5.69 20.00 11.41
N LYS A 29 4.84 20.92 10.96
CA LYS A 29 3.68 20.65 10.10
C LYS A 29 3.79 21.52 8.86
N LEU A 30 3.68 20.92 7.69
CA LEU A 30 3.71 21.59 6.38
C LEU A 30 2.48 21.17 5.56
N LEU A 31 2.13 21.93 4.53
CA LEU A 31 1.14 21.47 3.55
C LEU A 31 1.75 20.32 2.74
N SER A 32 0.96 19.29 2.41
CA SER A 32 1.44 18.13 1.64
C SER A 32 1.65 18.41 0.15
N VAL A 33 1.14 19.55 -0.32
CA VAL A 33 1.27 20.11 -1.67
C VAL A 33 1.31 21.63 -1.53
N ASP A 34 2.33 22.27 -2.08
CA ASP A 34 2.61 23.71 -1.97
C ASP A 34 3.50 24.11 -3.17
N GLU A 35 3.31 25.30 -3.74
CA GLU A 35 4.14 25.76 -4.87
C GLU A 35 5.55 26.19 -4.44
N SER A 36 5.73 26.52 -3.15
CA SER A 36 7.01 27.02 -2.62
C SER A 36 8.04 25.92 -2.32
N TYR A 37 7.66 24.64 -2.31
CA TYR A 37 8.57 23.50 -2.16
C TYR A 37 8.09 22.23 -2.87
N PRO A 38 8.97 21.52 -3.60
CA PRO A 38 8.59 20.36 -4.42
C PRO A 38 8.22 19.09 -3.63
N ASP A 39 8.63 18.98 -2.35
CA ASP A 39 8.30 17.82 -1.50
C ASP A 39 8.29 18.24 -0.03
N ALA A 40 7.16 18.01 0.65
CA ALA A 40 6.94 18.44 2.03
C ALA A 40 7.75 17.65 3.07
N PRO A 41 7.84 16.30 3.03
CA PRO A 41 8.76 15.52 3.86
C PRO A 41 10.21 16.04 3.83
N ARG A 42 10.78 16.23 2.63
CA ARG A 42 12.14 16.73 2.45
C ARG A 42 12.29 18.16 2.94
N GLU A 43 11.34 19.05 2.64
CA GLU A 43 11.40 20.44 3.08
C GLU A 43 11.38 20.57 4.61
N GLY A 44 10.56 19.77 5.30
CA GLY A 44 10.54 19.79 6.76
C GLY A 44 11.81 19.20 7.38
N ILE A 45 12.39 18.15 6.80
CA ILE A 45 13.71 17.65 7.17
C ILE A 45 14.76 18.76 6.99
N ARG A 46 14.78 19.44 5.84
CA ARG A 46 15.70 20.56 5.53
C ARG A 46 15.59 21.68 6.55
N ARG A 47 14.36 22.14 6.84
CA ARG A 47 14.10 23.20 7.84
C ARG A 47 14.53 22.81 9.25
N ILE A 48 14.27 21.58 9.69
CA ILE A 48 14.66 21.11 11.02
C ILE A 48 16.18 21.03 11.16
N ILE A 49 16.90 20.54 10.14
CA ILE A 49 18.37 20.51 10.17
C ILE A 49 18.91 21.95 10.21
N ALA A 50 18.40 22.86 9.37
CA ALA A 50 18.82 24.25 9.37
C ALA A 50 18.55 24.97 10.71
N GLN A 51 17.42 24.68 11.37
CA GLN A 51 17.08 25.19 12.71
C GLN A 51 17.95 24.61 13.83
N GLU A 52 18.63 23.48 13.62
CA GLU A 52 19.53 22.86 14.59
C GLU A 52 20.99 23.28 14.38
N THR A 53 21.42 23.39 13.12
CA THR A 53 22.81 23.71 12.77
C THR A 53 23.06 25.22 12.60
N GLY A 54 22.02 26.01 12.41
CA GLY A 54 22.11 27.42 12.02
C GLY A 54 22.52 27.63 10.55
N VAL A 55 22.63 26.55 9.75
CA VAL A 55 23.08 26.59 8.35
C VAL A 55 21.90 26.39 7.42
N ASP A 56 21.58 27.41 6.60
CA ASP A 56 20.58 27.27 5.54
C ASP A 56 21.09 26.32 4.43
N ILE A 57 20.33 25.25 4.18
CA ILE A 57 20.64 24.24 3.17
C ILE A 57 20.02 24.67 1.84
N LYS A 58 20.87 24.97 0.85
CA LYS A 58 20.46 25.29 -0.53
C LYS A 58 20.81 24.13 -1.44
N GLY A 59 19.80 23.43 -1.94
CA GLY A 59 19.95 22.22 -2.75
C GLY A 59 19.66 20.93 -1.95
N PRO A 60 20.22 19.77 -2.37
CA PRO A 60 20.00 18.49 -1.71
C PRO A 60 20.43 18.47 -0.24
N VAL A 61 19.72 17.69 0.57
CA VAL A 61 20.02 17.49 2.00
C VAL A 61 21.07 16.39 2.15
N ASP A 62 22.16 16.67 2.89
CA ASP A 62 23.15 15.64 3.22
C ASP A 62 22.58 14.63 4.24
N ALA A 63 22.42 13.39 3.80
CA ALA A 63 21.95 12.29 4.63
C ALA A 63 23.01 11.73 5.58
N SER A 64 24.28 12.17 5.48
CA SER A 64 25.37 11.72 6.37
C SER A 64 25.09 12.03 7.85
N ALA A 65 24.40 13.15 8.13
CA ALA A 65 23.98 13.58 9.46
C ALA A 65 22.75 12.82 10.00
N ILE A 66 22.07 12.04 9.15
CA ILE A 66 20.82 11.35 9.48
C ILE A 66 21.12 9.88 9.88
N GLU A 67 20.45 9.38 10.91
CA GLU A 67 20.50 7.98 11.30
C GLU A 67 19.43 7.18 10.54
N TRP A 68 18.18 7.67 10.58
CA TRP A 68 17.06 7.10 9.86
C TRP A 68 15.92 8.10 9.64
N ILE A 69 15.11 7.79 8.64
CA ILE A 69 13.83 8.40 8.28
C ILE A 69 12.79 7.27 8.23
N ARG A 70 11.71 7.40 8.99
CA ARG A 70 10.56 6.48 8.99
C ARG A 70 9.34 7.23 8.49
N MET A 71 8.67 6.73 7.45
CA MET A 71 7.63 7.47 6.74
C MET A 71 6.32 6.68 6.57
N GLY A 72 5.22 7.24 7.07
CA GLY A 72 3.86 6.91 6.62
C GLY A 72 3.47 7.76 5.41
N THR A 73 2.65 7.23 4.50
CA THR A 73 2.15 8.02 3.37
C THR A 73 0.77 7.59 2.90
N THR A 74 -0.08 8.57 2.61
CA THR A 74 -1.44 8.36 2.10
C THR A 74 -1.52 8.35 0.57
N VAL A 75 -0.41 8.55 -0.15
CA VAL A 75 -0.34 8.66 -1.62
C VAL A 75 -1.06 7.50 -2.33
N ALA A 76 -0.76 6.26 -1.98
CA ALA A 76 -1.36 5.07 -2.59
C ALA A 76 -2.88 5.01 -2.38
N THR A 77 -3.33 5.28 -1.15
CA THR A 77 -4.75 5.29 -0.77
C THR A 77 -5.52 6.40 -1.50
N ASN A 78 -4.95 7.61 -1.57
CA ASN A 78 -5.57 8.75 -2.26
C ASN A 78 -5.64 8.53 -3.76
N ALA A 79 -4.57 8.04 -4.39
CA ALA A 79 -4.55 7.70 -5.81
C ALA A 79 -5.59 6.63 -6.18
N LEU A 80 -5.79 5.62 -5.32
CA LEU A 80 -6.82 4.60 -5.51
C LEU A 80 -8.24 5.18 -5.36
N LEU A 81 -8.47 6.04 -4.36
CA LEU A 81 -9.76 6.69 -4.11
C LEU A 81 -10.13 7.74 -5.17
N GLU A 82 -9.14 8.42 -5.76
CA GLU A 82 -9.34 9.44 -6.80
C GLU A 82 -9.25 8.88 -8.23
N ARG A 83 -9.00 7.57 -8.38
CA ARG A 83 -8.74 6.90 -9.67
C ARG A 83 -7.63 7.58 -10.49
N LYS A 84 -6.52 7.92 -9.81
CA LYS A 84 -5.30 8.54 -10.36
C LYS A 84 -4.08 7.61 -10.29
N GLY A 85 -4.25 6.34 -10.66
CA GLY A 85 -3.14 5.41 -10.88
C GLY A 85 -2.66 5.37 -12.33
N GLU A 86 -1.69 4.52 -12.62
CA GLU A 86 -1.14 4.33 -13.97
C GLU A 86 -2.08 3.49 -14.85
N ARG A 87 -2.14 3.83 -16.14
CA ARG A 87 -2.99 3.12 -17.12
C ARG A 87 -2.51 1.68 -17.31
N MET A 88 -3.37 0.71 -17.00
CA MET A 88 -3.00 -0.70 -16.94
C MET A 88 -3.92 -1.65 -17.73
N ALA A 89 -3.35 -2.76 -18.19
CA ALA A 89 -4.07 -3.89 -18.79
C ALA A 89 -3.92 -5.17 -17.95
N LEU A 90 -4.96 -6.00 -17.96
CA LEU A 90 -4.95 -7.33 -17.35
C LEU A 90 -4.60 -8.39 -18.41
N LEU A 91 -3.55 -9.16 -18.16
CA LEU A 91 -3.26 -10.40 -18.88
C LEU A 91 -3.77 -11.58 -18.05
N ILE A 92 -4.64 -12.41 -18.63
CA ILE A 92 -5.34 -13.49 -17.92
C ILE A 92 -5.40 -14.77 -18.77
N THR A 93 -5.46 -15.95 -18.15
CA THR A 93 -5.67 -17.22 -18.87
C THR A 93 -6.94 -17.17 -19.74
N SER A 94 -6.86 -17.67 -20.97
CA SER A 94 -7.98 -17.71 -21.92
C SER A 94 -9.21 -18.43 -21.37
N GLY A 95 -10.39 -17.87 -21.62
CA GLY A 95 -11.68 -18.31 -21.07
C GLY A 95 -12.01 -17.71 -19.70
N PHE A 96 -11.16 -16.81 -19.17
CA PHE A 96 -11.36 -16.16 -17.86
C PHE A 96 -11.41 -14.63 -17.95
N ARG A 97 -11.61 -14.05 -19.15
CA ARG A 97 -11.73 -12.61 -19.43
C ARG A 97 -12.40 -11.80 -18.32
N ASP A 98 -13.60 -12.23 -17.93
CA ASP A 98 -14.49 -11.49 -17.03
C ASP A 98 -14.36 -11.93 -15.56
N LEU A 99 -13.39 -12.78 -15.22
CA LEU A 99 -13.25 -13.36 -13.87
C LEU A 99 -13.17 -12.30 -12.77
N LEU A 100 -12.41 -11.21 -12.99
CA LEU A 100 -12.30 -10.13 -12.01
C LEU A 100 -13.48 -9.17 -12.03
N HIS A 101 -14.19 -9.05 -13.17
CA HIS A 101 -15.42 -8.27 -13.29
C HIS A 101 -16.60 -8.94 -12.57
N ILE A 102 -16.72 -10.27 -12.68
CA ILE A 102 -17.70 -11.09 -11.95
C ILE A 102 -17.35 -11.14 -10.45
N GLY A 103 -16.06 -11.13 -10.12
CA GLY A 103 -15.57 -11.15 -8.75
C GLY A 103 -15.99 -12.42 -7.99
N ASN A 104 -16.47 -12.25 -6.76
CA ASN A 104 -16.97 -13.33 -5.90
C ASN A 104 -18.50 -13.38 -5.79
N GLN A 105 -19.22 -12.56 -6.58
CA GLN A 105 -20.68 -12.39 -6.52
C GLN A 105 -21.26 -11.96 -5.15
N ALA A 106 -20.42 -11.58 -4.18
CA ALA A 106 -20.87 -11.15 -2.87
C ALA A 106 -21.61 -9.80 -2.98
N ARG A 107 -22.80 -9.72 -2.37
CA ARG A 107 -23.61 -8.48 -2.32
C ARG A 107 -23.42 -7.80 -0.96
N PRO A 108 -22.77 -6.62 -0.88
CA PRO A 108 -22.58 -5.89 0.38
C PRO A 108 -23.90 -5.52 1.07
N LYS A 109 -24.94 -5.26 0.26
CA LYS A 109 -26.32 -5.08 0.70
C LYS A 109 -27.20 -6.10 -0.01
N ILE A 110 -27.46 -7.23 0.64
CA ILE A 110 -28.10 -8.38 -0.03
C ILE A 110 -29.52 -8.09 -0.55
N PHE A 111 -30.20 -7.11 0.05
CA PHE A 111 -31.56 -6.66 -0.29
C PHE A 111 -31.63 -5.38 -1.14
N ASP A 112 -30.49 -4.81 -1.55
CA ASP A 112 -30.50 -3.64 -2.44
C ASP A 112 -30.86 -4.10 -3.86
N LEU A 113 -31.94 -3.54 -4.41
CA LEU A 113 -32.40 -3.84 -5.77
C LEU A 113 -31.60 -3.05 -6.84
N SER A 114 -30.97 -1.95 -6.43
CA SER A 114 -30.21 -1.01 -7.27
C SER A 114 -28.70 -1.23 -7.10
N ILE A 115 -28.21 -2.40 -7.53
CA ILE A 115 -26.79 -2.76 -7.40
C ILE A 115 -25.95 -2.03 -8.44
N ALA A 116 -25.15 -1.07 -7.99
CA ALA A 116 -24.05 -0.52 -8.76
C ALA A 116 -22.88 -1.51 -8.77
N MET A 117 -22.46 -1.95 -9.97
CA MET A 117 -21.19 -2.66 -10.12
C MET A 117 -20.02 -1.67 -9.99
N LEU A 118 -18.90 -2.16 -9.44
CA LEU A 118 -17.71 -1.35 -9.23
C LEU A 118 -16.80 -1.43 -10.46
N GLU A 119 -16.24 -0.29 -10.85
CA GLU A 119 -15.34 -0.22 -12.00
C GLU A 119 -13.99 -0.88 -11.69
N ASN A 120 -13.53 -1.69 -12.63
CA ASN A 120 -12.20 -2.31 -12.60
C ASN A 120 -11.09 -1.25 -12.65
N LEU A 121 -9.87 -1.62 -12.22
CA LEU A 121 -8.67 -0.78 -12.37
C LEU A 121 -8.00 -0.90 -13.74
N TYR A 122 -8.34 -1.94 -14.50
CA TYR A 122 -7.79 -2.23 -15.82
C TYR A 122 -8.70 -1.69 -16.92
N GLU A 123 -8.10 -1.13 -17.96
CA GLU A 123 -8.80 -0.62 -19.15
C GLU A 123 -9.05 -1.71 -20.19
N GLU A 124 -8.14 -2.67 -20.28
CA GLU A 124 -8.10 -3.69 -21.34
C GLU A 124 -7.82 -5.07 -20.73
N VAL A 125 -8.40 -6.11 -21.34
CA VAL A 125 -8.12 -7.51 -20.99
C VAL A 125 -7.59 -8.26 -22.20
N LEU A 126 -6.38 -8.79 -22.07
CA LEU A 126 -5.75 -9.70 -23.02
C LEU A 126 -5.78 -11.12 -22.47
N GLU A 127 -6.41 -12.02 -23.23
CA GLU A 127 -6.42 -13.44 -22.91
C GLU A 127 -5.18 -14.13 -23.48
N ILE A 128 -4.49 -14.86 -22.60
CA ILE A 128 -3.30 -15.64 -22.90
C ILE A 128 -3.73 -17.09 -23.06
N ASP A 129 -3.50 -17.63 -24.25
CA ASP A 129 -3.91 -18.96 -24.66
C ASP A 129 -2.93 -20.03 -24.16
N GLU A 130 -2.85 -20.14 -22.83
CA GLU A 130 -2.00 -21.06 -22.08
C GLU A 130 -2.84 -21.90 -21.10
N ARG A 131 -2.31 -23.04 -20.65
CA ARG A 131 -2.96 -23.81 -19.59
C ARG A 131 -1.98 -24.70 -18.84
N VAL A 132 -1.88 -24.48 -17.54
CA VAL A 132 -1.24 -25.39 -16.58
C VAL A 132 -2.31 -26.09 -15.73
N VAL A 133 -2.07 -27.36 -15.41
CA VAL A 133 -2.93 -28.21 -14.57
C VAL A 133 -2.07 -28.88 -13.51
N THR A 134 -2.47 -28.75 -12.23
CA THR A 134 -1.79 -29.40 -11.11
C THR A 134 -1.93 -30.92 -11.18
N ASP A 135 -0.85 -31.67 -10.97
CA ASP A 135 -0.94 -33.13 -10.87
C ASP A 135 -1.56 -33.52 -9.52
N ARG A 136 -2.83 -33.95 -9.53
CA ARG A 136 -3.59 -34.35 -8.35
C ARG A 136 -4.21 -35.72 -8.54
N THR A 137 -4.27 -36.49 -7.46
CA THR A 137 -4.86 -37.84 -7.42
C THR A 137 -6.37 -37.85 -7.66
N ASP A 138 -7.07 -36.75 -7.37
CA ASP A 138 -8.51 -36.56 -7.62
C ASP A 138 -8.83 -35.88 -8.96
N CYS A 139 -7.84 -35.75 -9.85
CA CYS A 139 -8.01 -35.13 -11.16
C CYS A 139 -8.83 -36.00 -12.12
N GLN A 140 -10.08 -35.61 -12.35
CA GLN A 140 -11.07 -36.31 -13.20
C GLN A 140 -10.78 -36.26 -14.72
N LEU A 141 -9.72 -35.60 -15.16
CA LEU A 141 -9.28 -35.63 -16.56
C LEU A 141 -8.71 -37.02 -16.89
N SER A 142 -9.01 -37.53 -18.10
CA SER A 142 -8.56 -38.86 -18.52
C SER A 142 -7.03 -38.99 -18.49
N PRO A 143 -6.48 -40.16 -18.10
CA PRO A 143 -5.03 -40.39 -18.10
C PRO A 143 -4.39 -40.12 -19.47
N GLU A 144 -4.99 -40.65 -20.54
CA GLU A 144 -4.57 -40.48 -21.94
C GLU A 144 -4.39 -39.01 -22.34
N LEU A 145 -5.33 -38.13 -21.92
CA LEU A 145 -5.24 -36.70 -22.20
C LEU A 145 -4.06 -36.06 -21.45
N LYS A 146 -3.86 -36.42 -20.18
CA LYS A 146 -2.75 -35.90 -19.36
C LYS A 146 -1.40 -36.37 -19.90
N GLU A 147 -1.28 -37.63 -20.33
CA GLU A 147 -0.06 -38.20 -20.89
C GLU A 147 0.35 -37.56 -22.23
N SER A 148 -0.59 -36.97 -22.98
CA SER A 148 -0.29 -36.17 -24.17
C SER A 148 0.39 -34.82 -23.87
N TRP A 149 0.35 -34.36 -22.62
CA TRP A 149 0.80 -33.03 -22.22
C TRP A 149 2.26 -33.02 -21.74
N LYS A 150 2.94 -31.90 -21.99
CA LYS A 150 4.29 -31.68 -21.43
C LYS A 150 4.22 -31.61 -19.92
N THR A 151 5.29 -32.02 -19.24
CA THR A 151 5.39 -31.94 -17.78
C THR A 151 6.25 -30.77 -17.35
N GLY A 152 5.83 -30.05 -16.32
CA GLY A 152 6.62 -29.06 -15.61
C GLY A 152 6.76 -29.41 -14.12
N THR A 153 7.52 -28.58 -13.41
CA THR A 153 7.75 -28.74 -11.97
C THR A 153 7.37 -27.45 -11.23
N THR A 154 6.66 -27.57 -10.12
CA THR A 154 6.30 -26.45 -9.24
C THR A 154 7.51 -25.93 -8.45
N LEU A 155 7.34 -24.79 -7.78
CA LEU A 155 8.30 -24.29 -6.79
C LEU A 155 8.60 -25.28 -5.65
N ASN A 156 7.71 -26.25 -5.39
CA ASN A 156 7.81 -27.26 -4.33
C ASN A 156 8.28 -28.63 -4.84
N ASN A 157 8.81 -28.72 -6.06
CA ASN A 157 9.19 -29.98 -6.72
C ASN A 157 8.02 -30.94 -7.02
N GLU A 158 6.78 -30.45 -7.03
CA GLU A 158 5.60 -31.23 -7.44
C GLU A 158 5.47 -31.21 -8.97
N LYS A 159 4.82 -32.22 -9.54
CA LYS A 159 4.58 -32.31 -10.97
C LYS A 159 3.39 -31.43 -11.38
N VAL A 160 3.49 -30.80 -12.55
CA VAL A 160 2.35 -30.17 -13.25
C VAL A 160 2.31 -30.64 -14.70
N TRP A 161 1.12 -30.57 -15.28
CA TRP A 161 0.89 -30.81 -16.70
C TRP A 161 0.68 -29.47 -17.41
N ILE A 162 1.45 -29.23 -18.45
CA ILE A 162 1.36 -28.05 -19.32
C ILE A 162 0.49 -28.48 -20.51
N ALA A 163 -0.83 -28.33 -20.32
CA ALA A 163 -1.84 -28.64 -21.33
C ALA A 163 -1.73 -27.71 -22.54
N LYS A 164 -1.28 -26.46 -22.33
CA LYS A 164 -0.95 -25.53 -23.41
C LYS A 164 0.18 -24.58 -23.01
N GLU A 165 1.24 -24.58 -23.81
CA GLU A 165 2.40 -23.68 -23.69
C GLU A 165 2.05 -22.29 -24.24
N ILE A 166 2.65 -21.22 -23.68
CA ILE A 166 2.47 -19.86 -24.24
C ILE A 166 3.15 -19.73 -25.60
N ASP A 167 2.38 -19.25 -26.59
CA ASP A 167 2.91 -18.65 -27.81
C ASP A 167 3.31 -17.18 -27.56
N LEU A 168 4.61 -16.92 -27.48
CA LEU A 168 5.13 -15.57 -27.22
C LEU A 168 5.04 -14.63 -28.43
N ASP A 169 4.98 -15.15 -29.66
CA ASP A 169 4.93 -14.32 -30.87
C ASP A 169 3.51 -13.80 -31.12
N SER A 170 2.49 -14.64 -30.88
CA SER A 170 1.09 -14.22 -30.82
C SER A 170 0.87 -13.16 -29.74
N VAL A 171 1.38 -13.39 -28.51
CA VAL A 171 1.27 -12.42 -27.41
C VAL A 171 2.02 -11.11 -27.71
N ARG A 172 3.19 -11.16 -28.37
CA ARG A 172 3.98 -9.97 -28.74
C ARG A 172 3.15 -8.97 -29.55
N SER A 173 2.41 -9.46 -30.55
CA SER A 173 1.55 -8.64 -31.40
C SER A 173 0.46 -7.93 -30.60
N SER A 174 -0.19 -8.65 -29.67
CA SER A 174 -1.21 -8.11 -28.78
C SER A 174 -0.67 -7.08 -27.78
N LEU A 175 0.53 -7.32 -27.23
CA LEU A 175 1.21 -6.37 -26.33
C LEU A 175 1.59 -5.06 -27.05
N ILE A 176 1.99 -5.11 -28.32
CA ILE A 176 2.20 -3.91 -29.14
C ILE A 176 0.90 -3.14 -29.34
N GLY A 177 -0.24 -3.84 -29.52
CA GLY A 177 -1.57 -3.22 -29.55
C GLY A 177 -1.89 -2.42 -28.28
N LEU A 178 -1.63 -3.00 -27.09
CA LEU A 178 -1.81 -2.31 -25.80
C LEU A 178 -0.87 -1.10 -25.67
N LYS A 179 0.38 -1.20 -26.14
CA LYS A 179 1.32 -0.06 -26.17
C LYS A 179 0.80 1.09 -27.02
N ASN A 180 0.24 0.81 -28.19
CA ASN A 180 -0.31 1.83 -29.09
C ASN A 180 -1.55 2.53 -28.49
N LYS A 181 -2.28 1.88 -27.58
CA LYS A 181 -3.35 2.51 -26.77
C LYS A 181 -2.81 3.40 -25.63
N GLY A 182 -1.48 3.47 -25.45
CA GLY A 182 -0.81 4.26 -24.41
C GLY A 182 -0.76 3.61 -23.03
N ILE A 183 -1.03 2.30 -22.92
CA ILE A 183 -0.95 1.55 -21.66
C ILE A 183 0.52 1.30 -21.31
N LYS A 184 0.88 1.49 -20.04
CA LYS A 184 2.27 1.41 -19.57
C LYS A 184 2.50 0.34 -18.50
N SER A 185 1.47 0.01 -17.73
CA SER A 185 1.53 -1.02 -16.68
C SER A 185 0.72 -2.25 -17.05
N ILE A 186 1.11 -3.42 -16.54
CA ILE A 186 0.42 -4.70 -16.75
C ILE A 186 0.26 -5.44 -15.42
N ALA A 187 -0.92 -6.00 -15.17
CA ALA A 187 -1.12 -7.07 -14.19
C ALA A 187 -1.22 -8.41 -14.92
N ILE A 188 -0.46 -9.43 -14.49
CA ILE A 188 -0.52 -10.78 -15.05
C ILE A 188 -1.11 -11.74 -14.03
N LEU A 189 -2.25 -12.36 -14.38
CA LEU A 189 -2.97 -13.34 -13.58
C LEU A 189 -3.20 -14.62 -14.39
N LEU A 190 -2.27 -15.55 -14.34
CA LEU A 190 -2.48 -16.88 -14.93
C LEU A 190 -3.00 -17.87 -13.89
N LEU A 191 -3.78 -18.86 -14.32
CA LEU A 191 -4.25 -19.93 -13.44
C LEU A 191 -3.08 -20.83 -13.02
N HIS A 192 -3.10 -21.27 -11.76
CA HIS A 192 -2.03 -22.05 -11.13
C HIS A 192 -0.64 -21.40 -11.08
N SER A 193 -0.50 -20.12 -11.44
CA SER A 193 0.78 -19.39 -11.40
C SER A 193 1.42 -19.28 -10.01
N TYR A 194 0.61 -19.30 -8.95
CA TYR A 194 1.07 -19.39 -7.55
C TYR A 194 1.95 -20.64 -7.27
N SER A 195 1.91 -21.64 -8.15
CA SER A 195 2.64 -22.90 -8.05
C SER A 195 3.61 -23.09 -9.22
N TYR A 196 3.21 -22.66 -10.43
CA TYR A 196 4.03 -22.68 -11.66
C TYR A 196 4.15 -21.25 -12.24
N PRO A 197 5.03 -20.38 -11.71
CA PRO A 197 5.16 -18.98 -12.13
C PRO A 197 5.84 -18.79 -13.51
N GLN A 198 6.43 -19.83 -14.08
CA GLN A 198 7.27 -19.76 -15.29
C GLN A 198 6.55 -19.13 -16.49
N HIS A 199 5.24 -19.35 -16.61
CA HIS A 199 4.41 -18.71 -17.62
C HIS A 199 4.29 -17.18 -17.41
N GLU A 200 4.02 -16.72 -16.19
CA GLU A 200 3.99 -15.28 -15.88
C GLU A 200 5.38 -14.63 -16.05
N LEU A 201 6.46 -15.34 -15.68
CA LEU A 201 7.84 -14.89 -15.85
C LEU A 201 8.23 -14.68 -17.32
N LYS A 202 7.82 -15.59 -18.22
CA LYS A 202 8.03 -15.43 -19.68
C LYS A 202 7.31 -14.18 -20.21
N LEU A 203 6.05 -13.99 -19.83
CA LEU A 203 5.26 -12.82 -20.23
C LEU A 203 5.85 -11.51 -19.68
N ARG A 204 6.35 -11.50 -18.44
CA ARG A 204 7.06 -10.34 -17.87
C ARG A 204 8.24 -9.92 -18.71
N ASN A 205 9.11 -10.87 -19.03
CA ASN A 205 10.34 -10.59 -19.78
C ASN A 205 10.00 -10.05 -21.18
N LEU A 206 8.96 -10.60 -21.84
CA LEU A 206 8.45 -10.08 -23.10
C LEU A 206 7.91 -8.64 -22.95
N ALA A 207 7.05 -8.36 -21.97
CA ALA A 207 6.48 -7.03 -21.75
C ALA A 207 7.57 -5.99 -21.42
N LEU A 208 8.54 -6.31 -20.57
CA LEU A 208 9.68 -5.43 -20.28
C LEU A 208 10.53 -5.19 -21.54
N SER A 209 10.74 -6.20 -22.39
CA SER A 209 11.45 -6.04 -23.67
C SER A 209 10.71 -5.14 -24.68
N LEU A 210 9.39 -5.01 -24.55
CA LEU A 210 8.53 -4.10 -25.31
C LEU A 210 8.37 -2.73 -24.62
N GLY A 211 9.14 -2.46 -23.55
CA GLY A 211 9.21 -1.17 -22.87
C GLY A 211 8.01 -0.83 -21.98
N PHE A 212 7.23 -1.81 -21.51
CA PHE A 212 6.26 -1.56 -20.42
C PHE A 212 7.01 -1.09 -19.17
N SER A 213 6.56 -0.01 -18.53
CA SER A 213 7.26 0.62 -17.40
C SER A 213 7.14 -0.22 -16.13
N HIS A 214 6.05 -0.99 -16.02
CA HIS A 214 5.80 -1.85 -14.88
C HIS A 214 4.99 -3.08 -15.26
N VAL A 215 5.25 -4.18 -14.56
CA VAL A 215 4.55 -5.46 -14.69
C VAL A 215 4.48 -6.08 -13.30
N SER A 216 3.27 -6.32 -12.79
CA SER A 216 3.03 -7.05 -11.54
C SER A 216 2.62 -8.48 -11.85
N LEU A 217 3.34 -9.46 -11.30
CA LEU A 217 3.02 -10.88 -11.43
C LEU A 217 2.19 -11.35 -10.25
N SER A 218 1.08 -12.04 -10.52
CA SER A 218 0.21 -12.50 -9.46
C SER A 218 0.87 -13.54 -8.56
N SER A 219 1.78 -14.33 -9.12
CA SER A 219 2.64 -15.26 -8.40
C SER A 219 3.68 -14.60 -7.47
N GLU A 220 4.02 -13.32 -7.67
CA GLU A 220 4.97 -12.59 -6.82
C GLU A 220 4.25 -11.66 -5.82
N VAL A 221 3.19 -10.98 -6.25
CA VAL A 221 2.40 -10.08 -5.38
C VAL A 221 1.65 -10.88 -4.31
N MET A 222 1.04 -12.00 -4.70
CA MET A 222 0.17 -12.78 -3.81
C MET A 222 0.10 -14.26 -4.24
N PRO A 223 1.10 -15.11 -3.90
CA PRO A 223 1.15 -16.54 -4.24
C PRO A 223 0.12 -17.39 -3.48
N MET A 224 -1.17 -17.14 -3.71
CA MET A 224 -2.31 -17.87 -3.15
C MET A 224 -3.14 -18.50 -4.27
N ILE A 225 -3.70 -19.69 -4.04
CA ILE A 225 -4.55 -20.41 -5.01
C ILE A 225 -5.73 -19.59 -5.56
N ARG A 226 -6.34 -18.73 -4.73
CA ARG A 226 -7.58 -18.00 -5.03
C ARG A 226 -7.39 -16.93 -6.11
N ALA A 227 -7.76 -17.24 -7.36
CA ALA A 227 -7.50 -16.38 -8.52
C ALA A 227 -8.14 -14.98 -8.43
N VAL A 228 -9.38 -14.85 -7.93
CA VAL A 228 -10.06 -13.54 -7.82
C VAL A 228 -9.32 -12.56 -6.89
N PRO A 229 -9.13 -12.83 -5.58
CA PRO A 229 -8.43 -11.90 -4.69
C PRO A 229 -6.95 -11.72 -5.04
N ARG A 230 -6.30 -12.78 -5.58
CA ARG A 230 -4.95 -12.67 -6.15
C ARG A 230 -4.93 -11.67 -7.30
N GLY A 231 -5.89 -11.75 -8.21
CA GLY A 231 -6.03 -10.86 -9.37
C GLY A 231 -6.35 -9.40 -9.01
N THR A 232 -7.30 -9.17 -8.11
CA THR A 232 -7.64 -7.80 -7.67
C THR A 232 -6.46 -7.13 -6.95
N THR A 233 -5.75 -7.87 -6.09
CA THR A 233 -4.55 -7.39 -5.40
C THR A 233 -3.41 -7.11 -6.40
N THR A 234 -3.22 -7.97 -7.41
CA THR A 234 -2.22 -7.76 -8.48
C THR A 234 -2.56 -6.56 -9.36
N SER A 235 -3.84 -6.32 -9.64
CA SER A 235 -4.31 -5.15 -10.38
C SER A 235 -4.10 -3.85 -9.58
N ALA A 236 -4.39 -3.87 -8.28
CA ALA A 236 -4.10 -2.74 -7.39
C ALA A 236 -2.59 -2.44 -7.31
N ASP A 237 -1.74 -3.47 -7.29
CA ASP A 237 -0.29 -3.30 -7.35
C ASP A 237 0.16 -2.65 -8.68
N ALA A 238 -0.26 -3.21 -9.82
CA ALA A 238 0.08 -2.70 -11.14
C ALA A 238 -0.37 -1.24 -11.36
N TYR A 239 -1.53 -0.87 -10.80
CA TYR A 239 -2.12 0.46 -10.88
C TYR A 239 -1.36 1.51 -10.04
N LEU A 240 -0.85 1.13 -8.86
CA LEU A 240 -0.30 2.06 -7.86
C LEU A 240 1.23 2.09 -7.79
N THR A 241 1.91 0.96 -8.02
CA THR A 241 3.37 0.85 -7.90
C THR A 241 4.13 1.86 -8.79
N PRO A 242 3.72 2.19 -10.03
CA PRO A 242 4.42 3.20 -10.84
C PRO A 242 4.42 4.59 -10.20
N LEU A 243 3.26 5.06 -9.73
CA LEU A 243 3.10 6.34 -9.04
C LEU A 243 3.89 6.39 -7.73
N ILE A 244 3.90 5.28 -6.98
CA ILE A 244 4.69 5.16 -5.76
C ILE A 244 6.18 5.29 -6.08
N LYS A 245 6.69 4.57 -7.09
CA LYS A 245 8.10 4.68 -7.50
C LYS A 245 8.48 6.09 -7.93
N GLU A 246 7.62 6.80 -8.64
CA GLU A 246 7.83 8.21 -8.97
C GLU A 246 7.94 9.09 -7.71
N TYR A 247 7.03 8.94 -6.74
CA TYR A 247 7.10 9.62 -5.46
C TYR A 247 8.38 9.31 -4.66
N LEU A 248 8.76 8.02 -4.59
CA LEU A 248 9.97 7.58 -3.87
C LEU A 248 11.24 8.17 -4.51
N ASN A 249 11.34 8.16 -5.84
CA ASN A 249 12.43 8.79 -6.59
C ASN A 249 12.44 10.32 -6.44
N GLY A 250 11.25 10.94 -6.43
CA GLY A 250 11.07 12.36 -6.18
C GLY A 250 11.55 12.78 -4.79
N PHE A 251 11.34 11.95 -3.77
CA PHE A 251 11.88 12.14 -2.42
C PHE A 251 13.40 11.97 -2.39
N SER A 252 13.91 10.80 -2.81
CA SER A 252 15.33 10.41 -2.68
C SER A 252 16.29 11.30 -3.48
N SER A 253 15.87 11.78 -4.67
CA SER A 253 16.68 12.67 -5.54
C SER A 253 17.08 14.00 -4.90
N GLY A 254 16.43 14.42 -3.81
CA GLY A 254 16.79 15.62 -3.07
C GLY A 254 17.69 15.36 -1.85
N PHE A 255 18.34 14.20 -1.78
CA PHE A 255 19.34 13.90 -0.76
C PHE A 255 20.68 13.49 -1.39
N THR A 256 21.79 13.85 -0.74
CA THR A 256 23.12 13.30 -1.05
C THR A 256 23.52 12.26 -0.01
N GLY A 257 24.13 11.16 -0.45
CA GLY A 257 24.62 10.10 0.44
C GLY A 257 23.54 9.28 1.15
N LEU A 258 22.29 9.31 0.67
CA LEU A 258 21.16 8.60 1.26
C LEU A 258 21.29 7.08 1.06
N GLY A 259 21.52 6.35 2.14
CA GLY A 259 21.57 4.89 2.14
C GLY A 259 20.17 4.26 2.09
N GLN A 260 20.02 3.19 1.32
CA GLN A 260 18.75 2.45 1.13
C GLN A 260 18.08 2.04 2.45
N SER A 261 18.88 1.66 3.46
CA SER A 261 18.41 1.25 4.79
C SER A 261 18.12 2.41 5.74
N GLN A 262 18.49 3.65 5.40
CA GLN A 262 18.15 4.82 6.22
C GLN A 262 16.68 5.22 6.06
N VAL A 263 16.02 4.89 4.94
CA VAL A 263 14.61 5.25 4.70
C VAL A 263 13.71 4.02 4.76
N LEU A 264 12.82 4.01 5.74
CA LEU A 264 11.87 2.94 5.97
C LEU A 264 10.43 3.45 5.82
N PHE A 265 9.64 2.79 4.97
CA PHE A 265 8.22 3.09 4.79
C PHE A 265 7.36 2.21 5.68
N MET A 266 6.30 2.79 6.25
CA MET A 266 5.26 2.06 6.95
C MET A 266 4.46 1.24 5.94
N LYS A 267 4.22 -0.03 6.24
CA LYS A 267 3.33 -0.92 5.50
C LYS A 267 1.94 -0.95 6.14
N SER A 268 0.98 -1.47 5.38
CA SER A 268 -0.40 -1.69 5.85
C SER A 268 -0.55 -2.60 7.09
N ASP A 269 0.43 -3.47 7.34
CA ASP A 269 0.53 -4.34 8.53
C ASP A 269 1.24 -3.68 9.73
N GLY A 270 1.56 -2.39 9.65
CA GLY A 270 2.31 -1.67 10.69
C GLY A 270 3.80 -2.01 10.79
N GLY A 271 4.30 -2.89 9.92
CA GLY A 271 5.72 -3.15 9.75
C GLY A 271 6.41 -2.02 8.98
N LEU A 272 7.73 -1.92 9.15
CA LEU A 272 8.58 -1.04 8.34
C LEU A 272 9.23 -1.86 7.22
N THR A 273 9.44 -1.25 6.06
CA THR A 273 10.10 -1.87 4.90
C THR A 273 11.05 -0.87 4.22
N PRO A 274 12.20 -1.30 3.65
CA PRO A 274 13.05 -0.42 2.84
C PRO A 274 12.28 0.20 1.67
N MET A 275 12.72 1.39 1.24
CA MET A 275 12.13 2.11 0.09
C MET A 275 11.95 1.23 -1.15
N GLU A 276 12.89 0.33 -1.44
CA GLU A 276 12.92 -0.49 -2.66
C GLU A 276 11.89 -1.63 -2.66
N GLU A 277 11.47 -2.08 -1.47
CA GLU A 277 10.47 -3.13 -1.25
C GLU A 277 9.03 -2.58 -1.10
N PHE A 278 8.87 -1.25 -1.18
CA PHE A 278 7.60 -0.58 -1.03
C PHE A 278 6.81 -0.54 -2.36
N CYS A 279 5.76 -1.36 -2.45
CA CYS A 279 4.90 -1.51 -3.63
C CYS A 279 3.42 -1.18 -3.34
N GLY A 280 2.63 -1.04 -4.40
CA GLY A 280 1.22 -0.67 -4.37
C GLY A 280 0.38 -1.49 -3.41
N SER A 281 0.45 -2.81 -3.51
CA SER A 281 -0.29 -3.74 -2.65
C SER A 281 0.01 -3.59 -1.15
N ARG A 282 1.21 -3.13 -0.77
CA ARG A 282 1.67 -2.97 0.62
C ARG A 282 1.52 -1.55 1.18
N ALA A 283 1.37 -0.55 0.30
CA ALA A 283 1.33 0.87 0.64
C ALA A 283 -0.04 1.38 1.09
N ILE A 284 -1.12 0.71 0.64
CA ILE A 284 -2.51 1.10 0.91
C ILE A 284 -2.80 1.05 2.41
N LEU A 285 -3.42 2.09 2.96
CA LEU A 285 -3.79 2.24 4.39
C LEU A 285 -2.60 2.26 5.39
N SER A 286 -1.35 2.44 4.94
CA SER A 286 -0.14 2.44 5.79
C SER A 286 -0.10 3.51 6.90
N GLY A 287 -0.57 4.74 6.66
CA GLY A 287 -0.50 5.84 7.64
C GLY A 287 -1.16 5.51 8.98
N PRO A 288 -2.47 5.21 9.03
CA PRO A 288 -3.17 4.94 10.29
C PRO A 288 -2.68 3.69 11.03
N ALA A 289 -1.99 2.74 10.38
CA ALA A 289 -1.34 1.62 11.07
C ALA A 289 -0.27 2.12 12.06
N GLY A 290 0.44 3.21 11.73
CA GLY A 290 1.33 3.91 12.64
C GLY A 290 0.60 4.54 13.84
N GLY A 291 -0.63 5.03 13.64
CA GLY A 291 -1.53 5.49 14.70
C GLY A 291 -1.92 4.36 15.66
N VAL A 292 -2.33 3.19 15.13
CA VAL A 292 -2.68 1.99 15.92
C VAL A 292 -1.53 1.56 16.83
N VAL A 293 -0.31 1.46 16.28
CA VAL A 293 0.90 1.12 17.04
C VAL A 293 1.32 2.26 17.99
N GLY A 294 0.91 3.49 17.68
CA GLY A 294 1.14 4.67 18.51
C GLY A 294 0.35 4.64 19.81
N TYR A 295 -0.98 4.60 19.74
CA TYR A 295 -1.82 4.59 20.93
C TYR A 295 -1.74 3.26 21.70
N SER A 296 -1.55 2.12 21.02
CA SER A 296 -1.43 0.82 21.70
C SER A 296 -0.23 0.75 22.65
N LYS A 297 0.81 1.56 22.46
CA LYS A 297 1.96 1.64 23.39
C LYS A 297 1.97 2.86 24.31
N CYS A 298 1.12 3.85 24.06
CA CYS A 298 1.00 5.07 24.87
C CYS A 298 -0.21 5.06 25.82
N CYS A 299 -1.20 4.21 25.56
CA CYS A 299 -2.51 4.22 26.21
C CYS A 299 -2.96 2.86 26.74
N TYR A 300 -2.35 1.75 26.31
CA TYR A 300 -2.58 0.43 26.91
C TYR A 300 -1.45 0.13 27.90
N ASP A 301 -1.76 0.32 29.19
CA ASP A 301 -0.80 0.34 30.29
C ASP A 301 -0.99 -0.87 31.24
N GLU A 302 -0.51 -0.75 32.49
CA GLU A 302 -0.63 -1.83 33.50
C GLU A 302 -2.09 -2.21 33.81
N TYR A 303 -3.03 -1.29 33.62
CA TYR A 303 -4.46 -1.52 33.87
C TYR A 303 -5.12 -2.33 32.75
N LYS A 304 -4.44 -2.52 31.61
CA LYS A 304 -4.88 -3.35 30.47
C LYS A 304 -6.29 -3.01 29.97
N VAL A 305 -6.68 -1.74 30.10
CA VAL A 305 -7.99 -1.26 29.64
C VAL A 305 -7.99 -1.22 28.11
N PRO A 306 -8.95 -1.86 27.42
CA PRO A 306 -9.05 -1.78 25.97
C PRO A 306 -9.22 -0.34 25.50
N VAL A 307 -8.46 0.04 24.48
CA VAL A 307 -8.38 1.41 23.96
C VAL A 307 -8.89 1.50 22.53
N ILE A 308 -9.63 2.58 22.24
CA ILE A 308 -10.14 2.91 20.92
C ILE A 308 -9.31 4.07 20.36
N GLY A 309 -8.71 3.88 19.19
CA GLY A 309 -8.09 4.94 18.42
C GLY A 309 -9.12 5.63 17.53
N PHE A 310 -9.17 6.95 17.59
CA PHE A 310 -10.00 7.79 16.74
C PHE A 310 -9.10 8.85 16.08
N ASP A 311 -8.86 8.69 14.77
CA ASP A 311 -8.03 9.57 13.96
C ASP A 311 -8.92 10.27 12.93
N MET A 312 -8.97 11.60 12.97
CA MET A 312 -9.81 12.41 12.08
C MET A 312 -8.93 13.42 11.33
N GLY A 313 -8.70 13.15 10.05
CA GLY A 313 -8.09 14.10 9.12
C GLY A 313 -9.14 14.90 8.33
N GLY A 314 -8.67 15.83 7.51
CA GLY A 314 -9.53 16.62 6.61
C GLY A 314 -10.13 15.85 5.43
N THR A 315 -9.78 14.56 5.27
CA THR A 315 -10.23 13.72 4.13
C THR A 315 -10.93 12.43 4.60
N SER A 316 -10.42 11.78 5.64
CA SER A 316 -10.97 10.54 6.20
C SER A 316 -11.01 10.57 7.73
N THR A 317 -11.84 9.70 8.30
CA THR A 317 -11.81 9.35 9.72
C THR A 317 -11.57 7.86 9.85
N ASP A 318 -10.50 7.48 10.56
CA ASP A 318 -10.04 6.11 10.77
C ASP A 318 -10.26 5.72 12.25
N VAL A 319 -11.04 4.66 12.48
CA VAL A 319 -11.36 4.17 13.84
C VAL A 319 -10.77 2.77 14.04
N SER A 320 -10.16 2.52 15.20
CA SER A 320 -9.42 1.28 15.49
C SER A 320 -9.53 0.90 16.98
N ARG A 321 -9.19 -0.35 17.33
CA ARG A 321 -9.26 -0.88 18.70
C ARG A 321 -8.01 -1.69 19.05
N TYR A 322 -7.64 -1.72 20.33
CA TYR A 322 -6.58 -2.57 20.85
C TYR A 322 -6.86 -2.97 22.30
N ASP A 323 -6.78 -4.27 22.58
CA ASP A 323 -7.10 -4.93 23.86
C ASP A 323 -5.92 -5.77 24.40
N GLY A 324 -4.71 -5.45 23.96
CA GLY A 324 -3.49 -6.23 24.19
C GLY A 324 -3.04 -7.01 22.96
N HIS A 325 -3.94 -7.29 22.01
CA HIS A 325 -3.60 -7.93 20.75
C HIS A 325 -3.86 -7.01 19.54
N PHE A 326 -2.95 -7.06 18.56
CA PHE A 326 -3.18 -6.42 17.27
C PHE A 326 -4.12 -7.31 16.45
N GLU A 327 -5.36 -6.88 16.28
CA GLU A 327 -6.29 -7.56 15.39
C GLU A 327 -5.90 -7.29 13.94
N HIS A 328 -5.78 -8.36 13.14
CA HIS A 328 -5.44 -8.28 11.73
C HIS A 328 -6.64 -8.66 10.86
N THR A 329 -6.96 -7.80 9.90
CA THR A 329 -7.88 -8.09 8.80
C THR A 329 -7.07 -8.49 7.58
N TYR A 330 -7.46 -9.59 6.92
CA TYR A 330 -6.75 -10.14 5.75
C TYR A 330 -7.43 -9.81 4.42
N GLU A 331 -8.62 -9.22 4.45
CA GLU A 331 -9.39 -8.81 3.26
C GLU A 331 -10.07 -7.48 3.57
N SER A 332 -9.72 -6.43 2.83
CA SER A 332 -10.36 -5.12 2.94
C SER A 332 -10.79 -4.61 1.57
N ILE A 333 -11.87 -3.81 1.56
CA ILE A 333 -12.39 -3.18 0.34
C ILE A 333 -12.03 -1.69 0.41
N THR A 334 -11.12 -1.25 -0.45
CA THR A 334 -10.74 0.18 -0.57
C THR A 334 -11.10 0.67 -1.97
N ALA A 335 -11.87 1.76 -2.07
CA ALA A 335 -12.38 2.31 -3.34
C ALA A 335 -13.14 1.28 -4.23
N GLY A 336 -13.75 0.28 -3.60
CA GLY A 336 -14.41 -0.85 -4.30
C GLY A 336 -13.48 -1.97 -4.75
N VAL A 337 -12.17 -1.87 -4.51
CA VAL A 337 -11.20 -2.92 -4.84
C VAL A 337 -10.94 -3.77 -3.62
N THR A 338 -11.21 -5.08 -3.73
CA THR A 338 -10.87 -6.06 -2.70
C THR A 338 -9.36 -6.31 -2.72
N ILE A 339 -8.69 -6.05 -1.60
CA ILE A 339 -7.26 -6.24 -1.40
C ILE A 339 -7.08 -7.30 -0.33
N GLN A 340 -6.38 -8.39 -0.65
CA GLN A 340 -6.02 -9.42 0.32
C GLN A 340 -4.55 -9.28 0.74
N THR A 341 -4.31 -8.32 1.63
CA THR A 341 -3.05 -8.16 2.36
C THR A 341 -3.33 -8.10 3.87
N PRO A 342 -2.41 -8.54 4.74
CA PRO A 342 -2.56 -8.36 6.19
C PRO A 342 -2.54 -6.87 6.55
N GLN A 343 -3.55 -6.41 7.28
CA GLN A 343 -3.73 -5.02 7.68
C GLN A 343 -4.20 -4.99 9.14
N PHE A 344 -3.86 -3.95 9.91
CA PHE A 344 -4.52 -3.79 11.22
C PHE A 344 -6.00 -3.46 11.02
N THR A 345 -6.86 -4.09 11.85
CA THR A 345 -8.30 -3.94 11.74
C THR A 345 -8.74 -2.51 12.05
N LYS A 346 -9.36 -1.88 11.05
CA LYS A 346 -10.09 -0.62 11.18
C LYS A 346 -11.57 -0.94 11.28
N VAL A 347 -12.24 -0.34 12.26
CA VAL A 347 -13.66 -0.56 12.52
C VAL A 347 -14.52 0.24 11.52
N TYR A 348 -14.08 1.46 11.16
CA TYR A 348 -14.73 2.30 10.15
C TYR A 348 -13.71 3.18 9.40
N ASN A 349 -14.01 3.49 8.15
CA ASN A 349 -13.39 4.56 7.37
C ASN A 349 -14.51 5.41 6.73
N TYR A 350 -14.72 6.62 7.25
CA TYR A 350 -15.67 7.59 6.70
C TYR A 350 -14.93 8.64 5.86
N LYS A 351 -15.36 8.86 4.62
CA LYS A 351 -14.89 9.97 3.77
C LYS A 351 -16.00 11.01 3.65
N TYR A 352 -15.72 12.27 4.00
CA TYR A 352 -16.64 13.37 3.75
C TYR A 352 -16.62 13.71 2.26
N ILE A 353 -17.60 13.21 1.51
CA ILE A 353 -17.88 13.74 0.17
C ILE A 353 -18.58 15.09 0.35
N ASN A 354 -17.88 16.18 0.00
CA ASN A 354 -18.42 17.55 0.08
C ASN A 354 -19.59 17.72 -0.89
N ASN A 355 -20.80 17.37 -0.44
CA ASN A 355 -22.04 17.54 -1.19
C ASN A 355 -23.27 17.84 -0.30
N TYR A 356 -23.07 18.44 0.88
CA TYR A 356 -24.15 19.04 1.66
C TYR A 356 -23.80 20.41 2.19
N LYS A 357 -24.67 21.39 1.88
CA LYS A 357 -24.67 22.72 2.51
C LYS A 357 -25.04 22.58 3.99
N SER A 358 -24.26 23.25 4.83
CA SER A 358 -24.63 23.77 6.16
C SER A 358 -25.83 23.12 6.88
N SER A 359 -25.55 22.20 7.80
CA SER A 359 -26.39 22.01 8.99
C SER A 359 -25.51 21.68 10.20
N THR A 360 -25.45 22.59 11.15
CA THR A 360 -24.71 22.44 12.41
C THR A 360 -25.45 21.49 13.35
N HIS A 361 -24.82 20.38 13.71
CA HIS A 361 -25.21 19.56 14.87
C HIS A 361 -24.02 19.48 15.83
N SER A 362 -24.15 20.14 16.98
CA SER A 362 -23.15 20.16 18.04
C SER A 362 -23.31 18.95 18.97
N PHE A 363 -22.27 18.13 19.09
CA PHE A 363 -22.15 17.14 20.17
C PHE A 363 -21.33 17.73 21.31
N ASN A 364 -21.99 18.02 22.44
CA ASN A 364 -21.32 18.40 23.68
C ASN A 364 -20.88 17.15 24.46
N LEU A 365 -19.60 17.06 24.79
CA LEU A 365 -19.07 16.14 25.79
C LEU A 365 -18.46 16.96 26.94
N SER A 366 -19.05 16.84 28.12
CA SER A 366 -18.66 17.57 29.32
C SER A 366 -17.37 17.05 29.93
N THR A 367 -16.51 17.96 30.40
CA THR A 367 -15.23 17.67 31.05
C THR A 367 -15.38 17.35 32.55
N SER A 368 -14.54 16.46 33.08
CA SER A 368 -14.13 16.50 34.49
C SER A 368 -12.79 15.79 34.75
N ASN A 369 -12.00 16.41 35.62
CA ASN A 369 -10.81 15.93 36.34
C ASN A 369 -9.50 15.64 35.56
N ASP A 370 -8.63 16.66 35.55
CA ASP A 370 -7.18 16.47 35.57
C ASP A 370 -6.72 15.86 36.91
N GLN A 371 -5.95 14.77 36.87
CA GLN A 371 -4.65 14.65 37.59
C GLN A 371 -3.98 13.30 37.29
N HIS A 372 -2.64 13.30 37.37
CA HIS A 372 -1.74 12.14 37.14
C HIS A 372 -1.70 11.58 35.70
N ILE A 373 -0.83 12.18 34.87
CA ILE A 373 -0.29 11.52 33.68
C ILE A 373 1.22 11.43 33.83
N ARG A 374 1.73 10.20 33.98
CA ARG A 374 3.15 9.83 33.86
C ARG A 374 3.43 9.28 32.44
N ASP A 375 4.71 8.98 32.21
CA ASP A 375 5.37 8.89 30.90
C ASP A 375 5.19 7.52 30.16
N TYR A 376 5.51 7.50 28.84
CA TYR A 376 5.71 6.34 27.90
C TYR A 376 4.49 5.78 27.09
N GLY A 377 4.65 5.26 25.83
CA GLY A 377 5.69 5.49 24.80
C GLY A 377 5.54 4.79 23.41
N SER A 378 5.51 5.53 22.28
CA SER A 378 5.12 5.01 20.92
C SER A 378 6.25 4.56 19.96
N PHE A 379 5.90 3.69 18.99
CA PHE A 379 6.88 2.91 18.18
C PHE A 379 7.39 3.56 16.89
N LEU A 380 6.59 4.40 16.21
CA LEU A 380 7.09 5.26 15.12
C LEU A 380 8.34 6.05 15.59
N CYS A 381 8.28 6.46 16.85
CA CYS A 381 9.28 7.23 17.57
C CYS A 381 10.09 6.37 18.57
N GLN A 382 10.43 5.11 18.24
CA GLN A 382 11.40 4.35 19.03
C GLN A 382 12.69 5.18 19.21
N GLY A 383 13.00 5.54 20.44
CA GLY A 383 14.10 6.48 20.73
C GLY A 383 13.68 7.95 20.73
N PHE A 384 12.49 8.27 21.22
CA PHE A 384 12.04 9.61 21.63
C PHE A 384 11.37 9.53 23.01
N PRO A 385 11.56 10.51 23.93
CA PRO A 385 10.67 10.67 25.07
C PRO A 385 9.25 10.99 24.62
N THR A 386 8.33 10.73 25.53
CA THR A 386 7.02 10.16 25.20
C THR A 386 5.88 11.08 25.59
N ASN A 387 6.16 12.00 26.51
CA ASN A 387 5.29 13.07 26.96
C ASN A 387 4.96 14.08 25.86
N HIS A 388 5.81 14.18 24.83
CA HIS A 388 5.56 15.10 23.71
C HIS A 388 4.46 14.59 22.77
N PHE A 389 4.32 13.27 22.59
CA PHE A 389 3.26 12.68 21.76
C PHE A 389 1.84 13.06 22.24
N LYS A 390 1.66 13.19 23.57
CA LYS A 390 0.40 13.61 24.21
C LYS A 390 0.07 15.08 23.97
N ARG A 391 1.07 15.95 23.73
CA ARG A 391 0.84 17.37 23.39
C ARG A 391 0.48 17.55 21.93
N THR A 392 1.17 16.87 21.00
CA THR A 392 0.92 17.02 19.57
C THR A 392 -0.52 16.69 19.18
N TRP A 393 -1.11 15.66 19.80
CA TRP A 393 -2.52 15.31 19.57
C TRP A 393 -3.53 16.19 20.34
N LYS A 394 -3.17 16.74 21.51
CA LYS A 394 -4.06 17.67 22.25
C LYS A 394 -4.06 19.10 21.70
N SER A 395 -3.07 19.50 20.90
CA SER A 395 -3.02 20.84 20.28
C SER A 395 -3.43 20.86 18.81
N ILE A 396 -4.16 19.82 18.35
CA ILE A 396 -4.66 19.68 16.97
C ILE A 396 -6.21 19.74 16.91
N ASN A 397 -6.88 19.97 18.04
CA ASN A 397 -8.32 20.28 18.14
C ASN A 397 -8.53 21.73 18.59
#